data_AF-A0A842QA98-F1
#
_entry.id   AF-A0A842QA98-F1
#
_cell.length_a   1.000
_cell.length_b   1.000
_cell.length_c   1.000
_cell.angle_alpha   90.00
_cell.angle_beta   90.00
_cell.angle_gamma   90.00
#
_symmetry.space_group_name_H-M   'P 1'
#
loop_
_entity.id
_entity.type
_entity.pdbx_description
1 polymer ?
#
loop_
_entity_poly.entity_id
_entity_poly.type
_entity_poly.pdbx_seq_one_letter_code
_entity_poly.pdbx_strand_id
1 'polypeptide(L)'
;MVGIPNLNDVQEECPTCTSYIQSMNPRYSRMYQTVRERYQLNEDTVEELKKYADSYTLIVVFADWCGDARKAVPVLSLLEDETGIEIRALGGMEKPRRPSNKHWAVPPSPEEVDTFGITSSPTIIIFDEDGEEVGRIKTRPKMTPTIEEEILAIIENDGK
;
A
#
# COMPACT_ATOMS: atom_id res chain seq x y z
N MET A 1 1.23 -15.25 -21.36
CA MET A 1 1.04 -15.64 -19.95
C MET A 1 1.53 -14.47 -19.14
N VAL A 2 0.65 -13.75 -18.48
CA VAL A 2 1.08 -12.82 -17.42
C VAL A 2 1.39 -13.73 -16.24
N GLY A 3 2.63 -13.69 -15.74
CA GLY A 3 3.04 -14.50 -14.58
C GLY A 3 2.16 -14.19 -13.38
N ILE A 4 2.13 -15.12 -12.41
CA ILE A 4 1.57 -14.81 -11.09
C ILE A 4 2.48 -13.71 -10.50
N PRO A 5 1.94 -12.56 -10.08
CA PRO A 5 2.78 -11.49 -9.59
C PRO A 5 3.51 -11.90 -8.31
N ASN A 6 4.80 -11.59 -8.23
CA ASN A 6 5.67 -11.92 -7.10
C ASN A 6 6.35 -10.65 -6.59
N LEU A 7 6.80 -10.65 -5.33
CA LEU A 7 7.53 -9.53 -4.74
C LEU A 7 8.77 -9.12 -5.57
N ASN A 8 9.42 -10.09 -6.23
CA ASN A 8 10.57 -9.83 -7.11
C ASN A 8 10.22 -9.03 -8.38
N ASP A 9 8.93 -8.89 -8.71
CA ASP A 9 8.48 -8.04 -9.81
C ASP A 9 8.39 -6.55 -9.42
N VAL A 10 8.60 -6.21 -8.14
CA VAL A 10 8.64 -4.83 -7.64
C VAL A 10 10.05 -4.27 -7.82
N GLN A 11 10.18 -3.04 -8.31
CA GLN A 11 11.49 -2.37 -8.37
C GLN A 11 12.16 -2.32 -6.99
N GLU A 12 13.46 -2.68 -6.92
CA GLU A 12 14.23 -2.68 -5.66
C GLU A 12 14.30 -1.28 -5.03
N GLU A 13 14.33 -0.23 -5.84
CA GLU A 13 14.40 1.17 -5.38
C GLU A 13 13.01 1.80 -5.22
N CYS A 14 12.19 1.26 -4.31
CA CYS A 14 10.92 1.89 -3.92
C CYS A 14 11.06 2.64 -2.59
N PRO A 15 10.55 3.89 -2.49
CA PRO A 15 10.55 4.60 -1.22
C PRO A 15 9.56 3.97 -0.22
N THR A 16 9.80 4.19 1.07
CA THR A 16 8.81 3.90 2.13
C THR A 16 7.63 4.88 2.05
N CYS A 17 6.54 4.61 2.79
CA CYS A 17 5.40 5.53 2.84
C CYS A 17 5.80 6.87 3.47
N THR A 18 6.60 6.87 4.54
CA THR A 18 7.11 8.11 5.16
C THR A 18 7.94 8.91 4.17
N SER A 19 8.90 8.27 3.49
CA SER A 19 9.75 8.93 2.50
C SER A 19 8.93 9.46 1.31
N TYR A 20 7.92 8.72 0.87
CA TYR A 20 7.03 9.15 -0.22
C TYR A 20 6.20 10.38 0.18
N ILE A 21 5.57 10.38 1.37
CA ILE A 21 4.77 11.52 1.86
C ILE A 21 5.60 12.80 1.94
N GLN A 22 6.88 12.70 2.27
CA GLN A 22 7.80 13.85 2.35
C GLN A 22 8.21 14.39 0.97
N SER A 23 8.38 13.51 -0.02
CA SER A 23 8.88 13.86 -1.35
C SER A 23 7.78 14.07 -2.41
N MET A 24 6.54 13.66 -2.13
CA MET A 24 5.41 13.82 -3.07
C MET A 24 5.09 15.29 -3.34
N ASN A 25 4.34 15.54 -4.42
CA ASN A 25 3.95 16.89 -4.82
C ASN A 25 3.33 17.68 -3.64
N PRO A 26 3.81 18.90 -3.32
CA PRO A 26 3.29 19.72 -2.22
C PRO A 26 1.78 19.98 -2.25
N ARG A 27 1.17 19.88 -3.44
CA ARG A 27 -0.29 19.97 -3.61
C ARG A 27 -1.04 18.88 -2.84
N TYR A 28 -0.44 17.72 -2.63
CA TYR A 28 -1.04 16.57 -1.97
C TYR A 28 -0.44 16.32 -0.58
N SER A 29 0.87 16.50 -0.41
CA SER A 29 1.62 16.10 0.79
C SER A 29 1.00 16.60 2.10
N ARG A 30 0.58 17.86 2.16
CA ARG A 30 -0.03 18.46 3.37
C ARG A 30 -1.23 17.66 3.88
N MET A 31 -2.05 17.13 2.97
CA MET A 31 -3.24 16.37 3.34
C MET A 31 -2.90 14.99 3.90
N TYR A 32 -1.85 14.34 3.37
CA TYR A 32 -1.36 13.07 3.91
C TYR A 32 -0.72 13.28 5.29
N GLN A 33 0.12 14.31 5.43
CA GLN A 33 0.75 14.67 6.71
C GLN A 33 -0.28 14.97 7.79
N THR A 34 -1.32 15.75 7.47
CA THR A 34 -2.40 16.06 8.44
C THR A 34 -3.14 14.80 8.92
N VAL A 35 -3.33 13.81 8.06
CA VAL A 35 -3.95 12.54 8.47
C VAL A 35 -2.98 11.74 9.34
N ARG A 36 -1.70 11.65 8.95
CA ARG A 36 -0.65 10.97 9.71
C ARG A 36 -0.53 11.52 11.14
N GLU A 37 -0.55 12.84 11.31
CA GLU A 37 -0.45 13.50 12.62
C GLU A 37 -1.67 13.26 13.54
N ARG A 38 -2.83 12.91 12.97
CA ARG A 38 -4.10 12.79 13.71
C ARG A 38 -4.52 11.35 13.94
N TYR A 39 -4.06 10.43 13.10
CA TYR A 39 -4.42 9.03 13.21
C TYR A 39 -3.71 8.40 14.39
N GLN A 40 -4.42 7.57 15.15
CA GLN A 40 -3.88 6.78 16.25
C GLN A 40 -4.07 5.32 15.88
N LEU A 41 -2.98 4.57 15.81
CA LEU A 41 -3.01 3.14 15.55
C LEU A 41 -3.66 2.41 16.72
N ASN A 42 -4.31 1.29 16.42
CA ASN A 42 -4.72 0.33 17.45
C ASN A 42 -3.45 -0.34 18.04
N GLU A 43 -3.12 -0.03 19.29
CA GLU A 43 -1.91 -0.52 19.97
C GLU A 43 -1.85 -2.05 20.02
N ASP A 44 -2.97 -2.73 20.32
CA ASP A 44 -3.04 -4.19 20.36
C ASP A 44 -2.72 -4.80 18.99
N THR A 45 -3.24 -4.19 17.92
CA THR A 45 -2.97 -4.64 16.54
C THR A 45 -1.51 -4.42 16.15
N VAL A 46 -0.91 -3.30 16.56
CA VAL A 46 0.50 -2.99 16.32
C VAL A 46 1.42 -4.00 17.00
N GLU A 47 1.13 -4.35 18.26
CA GLU A 47 1.93 -5.34 18.99
C GLU A 47 1.87 -6.74 18.36
N GLU A 48 0.72 -7.13 17.80
CA GLU A 48 0.62 -8.38 17.04
C GLU A 48 1.38 -8.28 15.70
N LEU A 49 1.25 -7.18 14.96
CA LEU A 49 1.93 -6.98 13.68
C LEU A 49 3.47 -6.98 13.80
N LYS A 50 4.03 -6.50 14.92
CA LYS A 50 5.48 -6.58 15.20
C LYS A 50 6.05 -7.98 15.10
N LYS A 51 5.25 -9.01 15.39
CA LYS A 51 5.68 -10.42 15.34
C LYS A 51 5.93 -10.91 13.91
N TYR A 52 5.39 -10.21 12.93
CA TYR A 52 5.41 -10.56 11.50
C TYR A 52 6.32 -9.65 10.68
N ALA A 53 7.06 -8.74 11.32
CA ALA A 53 7.87 -7.70 10.66
C ALA A 53 8.89 -8.25 9.66
N ASP A 54 9.51 -9.38 9.98
CA ASP A 54 10.55 -10.00 9.14
C ASP A 54 9.99 -11.02 8.13
N SER A 55 8.69 -11.35 8.22
CA SER A 55 8.07 -12.41 7.41
C SER A 55 7.15 -11.89 6.32
N TYR A 56 6.77 -10.61 6.36
CA TYR A 56 5.83 -10.04 5.41
C TYR A 56 6.29 -8.69 4.87
N THR A 57 6.07 -8.50 3.57
CA THR A 57 6.32 -7.23 2.88
C THR A 57 5.03 -6.68 2.31
N LEU A 58 4.79 -5.38 2.50
CA LEU A 58 3.61 -4.70 1.98
C LEU A 58 3.98 -3.76 0.83
N ILE A 59 3.19 -3.81 -0.24
CA ILE A 59 3.31 -2.90 -1.38
C ILE A 59 2.02 -2.11 -1.50
N VAL A 60 2.09 -0.77 -1.43
CA VAL A 60 0.92 0.08 -1.68
C VAL A 60 1.04 0.80 -3.01
N VAL A 61 0.09 0.53 -3.91
CA VAL A 61 -0.01 1.20 -5.21
C VAL A 61 -1.16 2.21 -5.19
N PHE A 62 -0.89 3.47 -5.51
CA PHE A 62 -1.89 4.53 -5.34
C PHE A 62 -1.71 5.74 -6.27
N ALA A 63 -2.80 6.50 -6.41
CA ALA A 63 -2.84 7.80 -7.05
C ALA A 63 -2.84 8.89 -5.98
N ASP A 64 -1.91 9.84 -6.07
CA ASP A 64 -1.70 10.87 -5.05
C ASP A 64 -2.96 11.69 -4.73
N TRP A 65 -3.77 11.96 -5.76
CA TRP A 65 -5.01 12.74 -5.65
C TRP A 65 -6.18 11.94 -5.04
N CYS A 66 -6.05 10.62 -4.86
CA CYS A 66 -7.14 9.77 -4.40
C CYS A 66 -7.50 10.05 -2.93
N GLY A 67 -8.80 10.16 -2.65
CA GLY A 67 -9.31 10.39 -1.30
C GLY A 67 -9.13 9.20 -0.36
N ASP A 68 -9.18 7.97 -0.86
CA ASP A 68 -8.95 6.78 -0.06
C ASP A 68 -7.45 6.55 0.20
N ALA A 69 -6.59 6.93 -0.75
CA ALA A 69 -5.14 6.82 -0.58
C ALA A 69 -4.65 7.78 0.52
N ARG A 70 -5.24 8.99 0.57
CA ARG A 70 -5.06 9.95 1.65
C ARG A 70 -5.43 9.43 3.04
N LYS A 71 -6.23 8.36 3.13
CA LYS A 71 -6.57 7.72 4.41
C LYS A 71 -5.64 6.55 4.71
N ALA A 72 -5.26 5.78 3.68
CA ALA A 72 -4.50 4.55 3.84
C ALA A 72 -3.00 4.78 4.00
N VAL A 73 -2.36 5.52 3.08
CA VAL A 73 -0.90 5.68 3.06
C VAL A 73 -0.35 6.31 4.35
N PRO A 74 -1.04 7.28 4.99
CA PRO A 74 -0.61 7.77 6.30
C PRO A 74 -0.63 6.69 7.39
N VAL A 75 -1.62 5.80 7.40
CA VAL A 75 -1.68 4.69 8.36
C VAL A 75 -0.53 3.72 8.14
N LEU A 76 -0.26 3.38 6.88
CA LEU A 76 0.90 2.55 6.51
C LEU A 76 2.22 3.21 6.92
N SER A 77 2.35 4.53 6.77
CA SER A 77 3.55 5.24 7.23
C SER A 77 3.73 5.26 8.74
N LEU A 78 2.67 5.06 9.53
CA LEU A 78 2.78 4.89 10.98
C LEU A 78 3.10 3.43 11.31
N LEU A 79 2.52 2.47 10.58
CA LEU A 79 2.82 1.05 10.76
C LEU A 79 4.29 0.75 10.46
N GLU A 80 4.86 1.28 9.38
CA GLU A 80 6.29 1.07 9.09
C GLU A 80 7.17 1.56 10.24
N ASP A 81 6.85 2.72 10.83
CA ASP A 81 7.63 3.31 11.92
C ASP A 81 7.50 2.52 13.24
N GLU A 82 6.29 2.03 13.55
CA GLU A 82 5.99 1.38 14.82
C GLU A 82 6.27 -0.13 14.82
N THR A 83 6.12 -0.80 13.66
CA THR A 83 6.23 -2.27 13.57
C THR A 83 7.55 -2.74 12.97
N GLY A 84 8.20 -1.93 12.13
CA GLY A 84 9.37 -2.34 11.35
C GLY A 84 9.05 -3.20 10.13
N ILE A 85 7.77 -3.49 9.84
CA ILE A 85 7.35 -4.15 8.59
C ILE A 85 7.87 -3.36 7.39
N GLU A 86 8.40 -4.07 6.40
CA GLU A 86 8.81 -3.44 5.14
C GLU A 86 7.56 -3.02 4.34
N ILE A 87 7.40 -1.70 4.14
CA ILE A 87 6.30 -1.13 3.35
C ILE A 87 6.85 -0.25 2.23
N ARG A 88 6.60 -0.63 0.98
CA ARG A 88 7.02 0.11 -0.22
C ARG A 88 5.85 0.86 -0.84
N ALA A 89 6.09 2.13 -1.19
CA ALA A 89 5.08 3.06 -1.70
C ALA A 89 5.26 3.35 -3.19
N LEU A 90 4.32 2.86 -3.99
CA LEU A 90 4.22 3.07 -5.44
C LEU A 90 3.10 4.07 -5.76
N GLY A 91 3.39 5.36 -5.57
CA GLY A 91 2.45 6.45 -5.88
C GLY A 91 2.53 6.93 -7.34
N GLY A 92 1.88 8.06 -7.63
CA GLY A 92 1.96 8.71 -8.94
C GLY A 92 1.03 8.15 -10.03
N MET A 93 0.09 7.25 -9.69
CA MET A 93 -0.87 6.76 -10.68
C MET A 93 -1.74 7.90 -11.26
N GLU A 94 -1.86 7.94 -12.58
CA GLU A 94 -2.67 8.91 -13.28
C GLU A 94 -3.71 8.27 -14.22
N LYS A 95 -4.95 8.78 -14.12
CA LYS A 95 -6.04 8.39 -15.02
C LYS A 95 -5.80 8.99 -16.41
N PRO A 96 -6.16 8.26 -17.48
CA PRO A 96 -6.05 8.78 -18.84
C PRO A 96 -6.90 10.05 -19.02
N ARG A 97 -6.33 11.06 -19.70
CA ARG A 97 -7.02 12.34 -19.98
C ARG A 97 -8.20 12.20 -20.96
N ARG A 98 -8.29 11.06 -21.66
CA ARG A 98 -9.37 10.69 -22.59
C ARG A 98 -9.85 9.28 -22.24
N PRO A 99 -11.10 8.90 -22.59
CA PRO A 99 -11.58 7.53 -22.41
C PRO A 99 -10.60 6.53 -23.03
N SER A 100 -10.21 5.53 -22.25
CA SER A 100 -9.23 4.50 -22.62
C SER A 100 -9.68 3.16 -22.04
N ASN A 101 -9.24 2.06 -22.65
CA ASN A 101 -9.41 0.71 -22.12
C ASN A 101 -8.46 0.40 -20.94
N LYS A 102 -7.47 1.26 -20.68
CA LYS A 102 -6.59 1.18 -19.52
C LYS A 102 -7.09 2.06 -18.37
N HIS A 103 -7.10 1.52 -17.15
CA HIS A 103 -7.44 2.27 -15.93
C HIS A 103 -6.42 3.36 -15.60
N TRP A 104 -5.14 3.09 -15.91
CA TRP A 104 -3.99 3.95 -15.65
C TRP A 104 -3.17 3.99 -16.93
N ALA A 105 -3.09 5.15 -17.56
CA ALA A 105 -2.55 5.23 -18.92
C ALA A 105 -1.79 6.52 -19.21
N VAL A 106 -1.56 7.36 -18.18
CA VAL A 106 -0.66 8.51 -18.31
C VAL A 106 0.68 8.09 -17.73
N PRO A 107 1.72 7.97 -18.56
CA PRO A 107 3.05 7.73 -18.06
C PRO A 107 3.55 8.95 -17.26
N PRO A 108 4.36 8.71 -16.22
CA PRO A 108 4.79 7.40 -15.75
C PRO A 108 3.89 6.92 -14.60
N SER A 109 2.89 6.08 -14.91
CA SER A 109 2.31 5.21 -13.88
C SER A 109 3.29 4.04 -13.65
N PRO A 110 3.45 3.52 -12.42
CA PRO A 110 4.36 2.40 -12.15
C PRO A 110 4.06 1.19 -13.04
N GLU A 111 5.09 0.46 -13.51
CA GLU A 111 4.90 -0.73 -14.36
C GLU A 111 4.14 -1.83 -13.62
N GLU A 112 4.36 -1.88 -12.30
CA GLU A 112 3.69 -2.69 -11.29
C GLU A 112 2.16 -2.59 -11.35
N VAL A 113 1.63 -1.48 -11.88
CA VAL A 113 0.19 -1.30 -12.08
C VAL A 113 -0.38 -2.35 -13.05
N ASP A 114 0.32 -2.59 -14.17
CA ASP A 114 -0.08 -3.58 -15.16
C ASP A 114 0.28 -4.99 -14.66
N THR A 115 1.46 -5.17 -14.02
CA THR A 115 1.91 -6.48 -13.48
C THR A 115 0.97 -7.02 -12.39
N PHE A 116 0.59 -6.18 -11.41
CA PHE A 116 -0.28 -6.59 -10.31
C PHE A 116 -1.78 -6.49 -10.64
N GLY A 117 -2.14 -6.08 -11.86
CA GLY A 117 -3.53 -5.93 -12.27
C GLY A 117 -4.29 -4.91 -11.43
N ILE A 118 -3.67 -3.76 -11.13
CA ILE A 118 -4.23 -2.73 -10.26
C ILE A 118 -5.42 -2.06 -10.95
N THR A 119 -6.61 -2.17 -10.38
CA THR A 119 -7.84 -1.54 -10.90
C THR A 119 -8.36 -0.43 -9.98
N SER A 120 -7.75 -0.24 -8.81
CA SER A 120 -8.23 0.64 -7.75
C SER A 120 -7.10 1.36 -7.04
N SER A 121 -7.40 2.54 -6.49
CA SER A 121 -6.47 3.31 -5.67
C SER A 121 -7.08 3.59 -4.30
N PRO A 122 -6.38 3.33 -3.19
CA PRO A 122 -5.13 2.56 -3.11
C PRO A 122 -5.43 1.06 -3.29
N THR A 123 -4.40 0.30 -3.64
CA THR A 123 -4.37 -1.15 -3.48
C THR A 123 -3.16 -1.51 -2.64
N ILE A 124 -3.37 -2.18 -1.52
CA ILE A 124 -2.32 -2.67 -0.62
C ILE A 124 -2.19 -4.16 -0.87
N ILE A 125 -1.03 -4.62 -1.27
CA ILE A 125 -0.71 -6.02 -1.53
C ILE A 125 0.20 -6.51 -0.41
N ILE A 126 -0.08 -7.69 0.13
CA ILE A 126 0.68 -8.31 1.20
C ILE A 126 1.35 -9.55 0.62
N PHE A 127 2.67 -9.60 0.77
CA PHE A 127 3.51 -10.71 0.34
C PHE A 127 4.10 -11.41 1.56
N ASP A 128 4.21 -12.74 1.49
CA ASP A 128 4.92 -13.56 2.48
C ASP A 128 6.44 -13.57 2.24
N GLU A 129 7.15 -14.41 3.01
CA GLU A 129 8.60 -14.56 2.94
C GLU A 129 9.09 -15.22 1.63
N ASP A 130 8.23 -15.99 0.96
CA ASP A 130 8.50 -16.58 -0.35
C ASP A 130 8.22 -15.58 -1.50
N GLY A 131 7.69 -14.40 -1.16
CA GLY A 131 7.31 -13.34 -2.09
C GLY A 131 6.01 -13.64 -2.83
N GLU A 132 5.20 -14.59 -2.38
CA GLU A 132 3.88 -14.90 -2.91
C GLU A 132 2.83 -13.94 -2.32
N GLU A 133 1.84 -13.55 -3.14
CA GLU A 133 0.76 -12.71 -2.67
C GLU A 133 -0.25 -13.52 -1.85
N VAL A 134 -0.31 -13.26 -0.55
CA VAL A 134 -1.26 -13.90 0.38
C VAL A 134 -2.58 -13.14 0.49
N GLY A 135 -2.59 -11.85 0.11
CA GLY A 135 -3.81 -11.07 0.07
C GLY A 135 -3.62 -9.62 -0.35
N ARG A 136 -4.75 -8.93 -0.56
CA ARG A 136 -4.74 -7.50 -0.87
C ARG A 136 -6.00 -6.76 -0.41
N ILE A 137 -5.82 -5.51 0.00
CA ILE A 137 -6.88 -4.57 0.34
C ILE A 137 -7.10 -3.63 -0.85
N LYS A 138 -8.32 -3.62 -1.40
CA LYS A 138 -8.71 -2.73 -2.50
C LYS A 138 -9.57 -1.59 -1.95
N THR A 139 -9.10 -0.36 -2.12
CA THR A 139 -9.67 0.92 -1.65
C THR A 139 -9.82 1.09 -0.14
N ARG A 140 -10.53 0.19 0.54
CA ARG A 140 -10.84 0.27 1.98
C ARG A 140 -10.89 -1.12 2.61
N PRO A 141 -10.75 -1.21 3.95
CA PRO A 141 -11.06 -2.42 4.69
C PRO A 141 -12.48 -2.93 4.39
N LYS A 142 -12.63 -4.24 4.28
CA LYS A 142 -13.90 -4.97 4.12
C LYS A 142 -14.26 -5.84 5.31
N MET A 143 -13.27 -6.38 6.02
CA MET A 143 -13.47 -7.35 7.09
C MET A 143 -13.43 -6.70 8.47
N THR A 144 -12.65 -5.63 8.61
CA THR A 144 -12.37 -4.96 9.89
C THR A 144 -12.64 -3.46 9.81
N PRO A 145 -12.75 -2.78 10.97
CA PRO A 145 -12.89 -1.32 11.05
C PRO A 145 -11.70 -0.53 10.48
N THR A 146 -10.46 -1.00 10.68
CA THR A 146 -9.23 -0.28 10.29
C THR A 146 -8.35 -1.04 9.31
N ILE A 147 -7.36 -0.35 8.74
CA ILE A 147 -6.45 -0.92 7.74
C ILE A 147 -5.45 -1.86 8.40
N GLU A 148 -4.88 -1.45 9.54
CA GLU A 148 -3.98 -2.25 10.36
C GLU A 148 -4.63 -3.56 10.79
N GLU A 149 -5.90 -3.53 11.20
CA GLU A 149 -6.64 -4.74 11.59
C GLU A 149 -6.89 -5.67 10.40
N GLU A 150 -7.13 -5.13 9.20
CA GLU A 150 -7.33 -5.96 8.01
C GLU A 150 -6.03 -6.62 7.55
N ILE A 151 -4.91 -5.89 7.64
CA ILE A 151 -3.57 -6.43 7.35
C ILE A 151 -3.30 -7.60 8.29
N LEU A 152 -3.51 -7.42 9.60
CA LEU A 152 -3.31 -8.49 10.58
C LEU A 152 -4.21 -9.69 10.27
N ALA A 153 -5.49 -9.46 9.97
CA ALA A 153 -6.43 -10.54 9.64
C ALA A 153 -6.04 -11.33 8.38
N ILE A 154 -5.42 -10.67 7.39
CA ILE A 154 -4.90 -11.35 6.20
C ILE A 154 -3.68 -12.22 6.56
N ILE A 155 -2.72 -11.66 7.29
CA ILE A 155 -1.50 -12.36 7.75
C ILE A 155 -1.87 -13.59 8.62
N GLU A 156 -2.78 -13.43 9.58
CA GLU A 156 -3.20 -14.54 10.44
C GLU A 156 -3.98 -15.64 9.71
N ASN A 157 -4.56 -15.35 8.54
CA ASN A 157 -5.26 -16.36 7.74
C ASN A 157 -4.30 -17.12 6.82
N ASP A 158 -3.17 -16.53 6.45
CA ASP A 158 -2.12 -17.20 5.70
C ASP A 158 -1.40 -18.25 6.57
N GLY A 159 -1.06 -17.89 7.81
CA GLY A 159 -0.38 -18.80 8.75
C GLY A 159 -1.23 -19.93 9.33
N LYS A 160 -2.47 -20.17 8.84
CA LYS A 160 -3.38 -21.22 9.32
C LYS A 160 -3.46 -22.40 8.35
#